data_AF-A0A2R4TNM6-F1
#
_entry.id   AF-A0A2R4TNM6-F1
#
_cell.length_a   1.000
_cell.length_b   1.000
_cell.length_c   1.000
_cell.angle_alpha   90.00
_cell.angle_beta   90.00
_cell.angle_gamma   90.00
#
_symmetry.space_group_name_H-M   'P 1'
#
loop_
_entity.id
_entity.type
_entity.pdbx_description
1 polymer ?
#
loop_
_entity_poly.entity_id
_entity_poly.type
_entity_poly.pdbx_seq_one_letter_code
_entity_poly.pdbx_strand_id
1 'polypeptide(L)'
;MADNDVGCGAGTQIWAGQKGIAPKILAATTNGIFTNQLLGITFGTLGCRQGGTVTAQVVTFTNENAESLARDMAVGQGESLNVLAELMQIKATDKARFFAVSKANFAEIYSSKNKNTLQVLDSLQSVMAKDAVLTAYV
;
A
#
# COMPACT_ATOMS: atom_id res chain seq x y z
N MET A 1 -10.23 -30.70 10.57
CA MET A 1 -9.06 -30.64 9.69
C MET A 1 -9.03 -29.24 9.11
N ALA A 2 -7.97 -28.48 9.39
CA ALA A 2 -7.86 -27.07 9.04
C ALA A 2 -7.36 -26.94 7.59
N ASP A 3 -8.03 -26.10 6.80
CA ASP A 3 -7.51 -25.59 5.55
C ASP A 3 -7.08 -24.13 5.82
N ASN A 4 -5.76 -23.92 5.84
CA ASN A 4 -5.10 -22.62 5.94
C ASN A 4 -4.68 -22.25 4.52
N ASP A 5 -5.49 -21.51 3.77
CA ASP A 5 -5.05 -20.53 2.76
C ASP A 5 -6.28 -19.95 2.05
N VAL A 6 -6.82 -18.82 2.55
CA VAL A 6 -7.60 -17.92 1.69
C VAL A 6 -7.13 -16.52 1.99
N GLY A 7 -6.27 -16.03 1.09
CA GLY A 7 -5.73 -14.69 1.09
C GLY A 7 -6.79 -13.60 1.12
N CYS A 8 -6.31 -12.40 1.46
CA CYS A 8 -7.01 -11.13 1.56
C CYS A 8 -8.26 -11.04 0.67
N GLY A 9 -9.43 -11.38 1.23
CA GLY A 9 -10.65 -11.55 0.46
C GLY A 9 -11.89 -11.78 1.33
N ALA A 10 -12.15 -10.87 2.28
CA ALA A 10 -13.42 -10.84 3.02
C ALA A 10 -14.21 -9.56 2.73
N GLY A 11 -14.45 -9.28 1.46
CA GLY A 11 -15.55 -8.42 1.06
C GLY A 11 -16.81 -9.27 0.88
N THR A 12 -17.61 -9.48 1.93
CA THR A 12 -19.04 -9.90 1.80
C THR A 12 -19.90 -9.95 3.08
N GLN A 13 -19.48 -9.43 4.25
CA GLN A 13 -20.27 -9.64 5.49
C GLN A 13 -20.68 -8.38 6.28
N ILE A 14 -20.65 -7.16 5.72
CA ILE A 14 -21.06 -5.98 6.52
C ILE A 14 -22.26 -5.18 6.02
N TRP A 15 -22.63 -5.11 4.73
CA TRP A 15 -23.74 -4.24 4.32
C TRP A 15 -24.86 -4.96 3.55
N ALA A 16 -25.48 -5.94 4.21
CA ALA A 16 -26.84 -6.36 3.89
C ALA A 16 -27.83 -5.58 4.78
N GLY A 17 -28.14 -4.36 4.34
CA GLY A 17 -29.37 -3.67 4.68
C GLY A 17 -29.41 -2.93 6.01
N GLN A 18 -29.18 -1.62 5.97
CA GLN A 18 -30.13 -0.66 6.55
C GLN A 18 -30.21 0.60 5.68
N LYS A 19 -31.45 1.03 5.45
CA LYS A 19 -31.88 2.11 4.56
C LYS A 19 -31.50 3.48 5.14
N GLY A 20 -31.08 4.42 4.29
CA GLY A 20 -30.99 5.85 4.66
C GLY A 20 -30.47 6.72 3.52
N ILE A 21 -31.32 7.60 2.99
CA ILE A 21 -31.00 8.66 2.03
C ILE A 21 -30.80 9.96 2.82
N ALA A 22 -29.60 10.56 2.82
CA ALA A 22 -29.32 12.00 2.98
C ALA A 22 -27.84 12.26 3.31
N PRO A 23 -27.13 13.24 2.73
CA PRO A 23 -27.26 13.88 1.42
C PRO A 23 -25.96 13.74 0.61
N LYS A 24 -26.06 13.18 -0.60
CA LYS A 24 -25.02 13.32 -1.63
C LYS A 24 -25.09 14.74 -2.20
N ILE A 25 -23.94 15.33 -2.51
CA ILE A 25 -23.78 16.55 -3.32
C ILE A 25 -24.15 17.86 -2.57
N LEU A 26 -23.25 18.38 -1.74
CA LEU A 26 -23.10 19.83 -1.46
C LEU A 26 -21.84 20.08 -0.61
N ALA A 27 -20.67 19.90 -1.22
CA ALA A 27 -19.42 20.58 -0.86
C ALA A 27 -18.46 20.49 -2.07
N ALA A 28 -18.94 20.95 -3.22
CA ALA A 28 -18.06 21.26 -4.33
C ALA A 28 -17.25 22.51 -3.94
N THR A 29 -15.93 22.37 -4.00
CA THR A 29 -14.99 23.41 -4.43
C THR A 29 -15.10 24.78 -3.75
N THR A 30 -14.26 25.03 -2.75
CA THR A 30 -13.84 26.42 -2.46
C THR A 30 -12.36 26.42 -2.08
N ASN A 31 -11.55 26.65 -3.11
CA ASN A 31 -10.20 27.21 -3.10
C ASN A 31 -9.30 26.97 -1.88
N GLY A 32 -8.34 26.06 -2.07
CA GLY A 32 -7.01 26.22 -1.50
C GLY A 32 -6.58 25.14 -0.51
N ILE A 33 -5.54 24.42 -0.93
CA ILE A 33 -4.42 23.95 -0.09
C ILE A 33 -4.75 22.85 0.97
N PHE A 34 -4.10 21.68 0.84
CA PHE A 34 -3.88 20.67 1.91
C PHE A 34 -5.04 19.83 2.48
N THR A 35 -5.79 19.05 1.69
CA THR A 35 -6.64 18.00 2.30
C THR A 35 -6.35 16.61 1.75
N ASN A 36 -5.49 15.92 2.50
CA ASN A 36 -5.28 14.47 2.63
C ASN A 36 -6.56 13.70 3.06
N GLN A 37 -7.74 14.28 2.84
CA GLN A 37 -9.03 13.86 3.40
C GLN A 37 -10.01 13.39 2.31
N LEU A 38 -9.78 13.75 1.04
CA LEU A 38 -10.62 13.33 -0.07
C LEU A 38 -10.33 11.89 -0.54
N LEU A 39 -9.08 11.44 -0.41
CA LEU A 39 -8.72 10.03 -0.70
C LEU A 39 -9.26 9.07 0.37
N GLY A 40 -9.44 9.54 1.60
CA GLY A 40 -9.99 8.71 2.69
C GLY A 40 -11.46 8.31 2.50
N ILE A 41 -12.24 9.06 1.73
CA ILE A 41 -13.67 8.78 1.53
C ILE A 41 -13.91 7.94 0.26
N THR A 42 -13.09 8.11 -0.78
CA THR A 42 -13.17 7.30 -2.00
C THR A 42 -12.49 5.93 -1.84
N PHE A 43 -11.49 5.81 -0.96
CA PHE A 43 -10.80 4.54 -0.65
C PHE A 43 -11.17 3.95 0.73
N GLY A 44 -12.07 4.59 1.48
CA GLY A 44 -12.42 4.31 2.87
C GLY A 44 -13.11 2.97 3.18
N THR A 45 -13.05 1.96 2.30
CA THR A 45 -13.61 0.62 2.55
C THR A 45 -12.78 -0.56 2.04
N LEU A 46 -11.61 -0.35 1.41
CA LEU A 46 -10.89 -1.43 0.72
C LEU A 46 -9.84 -2.20 1.55
N GLY A 47 -9.95 -2.16 2.88
CA GLY A 47 -9.34 -3.21 3.71
C GLY A 47 -7.87 -3.03 4.12
N CYS A 48 -7.27 -1.85 3.96
CA CYS A 48 -5.99 -1.56 4.61
C CYS A 48 -6.24 -1.40 6.12
N ARG A 49 -5.89 -2.43 6.91
CA ARG A 49 -6.04 -2.45 8.37
C ARG A 49 -5.39 -1.23 9.01
N GLN A 50 -6.05 -0.74 10.06
CA GLN A 50 -5.73 0.46 10.85
C GLN A 50 -4.42 0.38 11.68
N GLY A 51 -3.40 -0.33 11.20
CA GLY A 51 -2.13 -0.52 11.91
C GLY A 51 -0.91 -0.87 11.04
N GLY A 52 -1.06 -0.97 9.71
CA GLY A 52 0.06 -1.23 8.79
C GLY A 52 0.69 0.06 8.25
N THR A 53 1.94 0.00 7.79
CA THR A 53 2.63 1.12 7.11
C THR A 53 2.04 1.47 5.75
N VAL A 54 1.16 0.62 5.21
CA VAL A 54 0.44 0.88 3.96
C VAL A 54 -0.75 1.80 4.20
N THR A 55 -0.51 3.09 4.00
CA THR A 55 -1.53 4.14 4.03
C THR A 55 -2.12 4.40 2.64
N ALA A 56 -3.24 5.12 2.56
CA ALA A 56 -3.81 5.57 1.27
C ALA A 56 -2.80 6.38 0.43
N GLN A 57 -1.88 7.11 1.08
CA GLN A 57 -0.82 7.85 0.41
C GLN A 57 0.22 6.89 -0.21
N VAL A 58 0.62 5.83 0.50
CA VAL A 58 1.52 4.79 -0.04
C VAL A 58 0.90 4.12 -1.26
N VAL A 59 -0.39 3.76 -1.19
CA VAL A 59 -1.12 3.16 -2.30
C VAL A 59 -1.18 4.11 -3.50
N THR A 60 -1.55 5.37 -3.28
CA THR A 60 -1.66 6.38 -4.35
C THR A 60 -0.30 6.60 -5.01
N PHE A 61 0.74 6.82 -4.21
CA PHE A 61 2.10 7.02 -4.70
C PHE A 61 2.60 5.82 -5.52
N THR A 62 2.42 4.60 -5.00
CA THR A 62 2.84 3.37 -5.68
C THR A 62 2.10 3.19 -7.00
N ASN A 63 0.83 3.56 -7.07
CA ASN A 63 0.03 3.48 -8.29
C ASN A 63 0.46 4.53 -9.33
N GLU A 64 0.64 5.77 -8.92
CA GLU A 64 1.03 6.88 -9.83
C GLU A 64 2.47 6.74 -10.32
N ASN A 65 3.34 6.11 -9.54
CA ASN A 65 4.77 5.96 -9.84
C ASN A 65 5.17 4.51 -10.14
N ALA A 66 4.22 3.65 -10.51
CA ALA A 66 4.43 2.20 -10.62
C ALA A 66 5.62 1.82 -11.50
N GLU A 67 5.78 2.44 -12.67
CA GLU A 67 6.88 2.14 -13.58
C GLU A 67 8.24 2.58 -13.04
N SER A 68 8.33 3.81 -12.52
CA SER A 68 9.57 4.36 -11.96
C SER A 68 9.98 3.58 -10.71
N LEU A 69 9.02 3.30 -9.83
CA LEU A 69 9.22 2.49 -8.65
C LEU A 69 9.68 1.07 -9.00
N ALA A 70 9.07 0.43 -10.00
CA ALA A 70 9.49 -0.89 -10.45
C ALA A 70 10.94 -0.89 -10.95
N ARG A 71 11.33 0.11 -11.78
CA ARG A 71 12.71 0.26 -12.24
C ARG A 71 13.69 0.48 -11.08
N ASP A 72 13.38 1.42 -10.20
CA ASP A 72 14.24 1.77 -9.06
C ASP A 72 14.41 0.57 -8.12
N MET A 73 13.34 -0.19 -7.89
CA MET A 73 13.35 -1.42 -7.10
C MET A 73 14.19 -2.52 -7.75
N ALA A 74 14.07 -2.71 -9.07
CA ALA A 74 14.86 -3.70 -9.81
C ALA A 74 16.37 -3.39 -9.78
N VAL A 75 16.74 -2.11 -9.80
CA VAL A 75 18.15 -1.68 -9.68
C VAL A 75 18.61 -1.67 -8.21
N GLY A 76 17.69 -1.46 -7.27
CA GLY A 76 17.92 -1.34 -5.83
C GLY A 76 18.33 0.06 -5.38
N GLN A 77 18.03 1.08 -6.19
CA GLN A 77 18.28 2.48 -5.88
C GLN A 77 17.39 3.34 -6.77
N GLY A 78 17.08 4.54 -6.30
CA GLY A 78 16.36 5.54 -7.09
C GLY A 78 15.43 6.38 -6.23
N GLU A 79 14.94 7.46 -6.82
CA GLU A 79 14.14 8.47 -6.12
C GLU A 79 12.79 7.91 -5.70
N SER A 80 12.12 7.15 -6.58
CA SER A 80 10.79 6.61 -6.29
C SER A 80 10.84 5.59 -5.17
N LEU A 81 11.88 4.77 -5.14
CA LEU A 81 12.11 3.80 -4.06
C LEU A 81 12.45 4.48 -2.73
N ASN A 82 13.20 5.59 -2.77
CA ASN A 82 13.48 6.38 -1.57
C ASN A 82 12.22 7.06 -1.02
N VAL A 83 11.39 7.64 -1.89
CA VAL A 83 10.11 8.26 -1.49
C VAL A 83 9.18 7.20 -0.90
N LEU A 84 9.09 6.00 -1.49
CA LEU A 84 8.31 4.90 -0.91
C LEU A 84 8.78 4.57 0.51
N ALA A 85 10.09 4.46 0.72
CA ALA A 85 10.66 4.17 2.04
C ALA A 85 10.30 5.27 3.07
N GLU A 86 10.27 6.53 2.65
CA GLU A 86 9.84 7.66 3.51
C GLU A 86 8.35 7.61 3.83
N LEU A 87 7.51 7.33 2.83
CA LEU A 87 6.06 7.17 3.05
C LEU A 87 5.74 5.99 3.97
N MET A 88 6.53 4.92 3.91
CA MET A 88 6.46 3.77 4.83
C MET A 88 7.17 4.01 6.17
N GLN A 89 7.70 5.21 6.40
CA GLN A 89 8.37 5.62 7.64
C GLN A 89 9.58 4.73 8.00
N ILE A 90 10.28 4.22 6.99
CA ILE A 90 11.50 3.43 7.17
C ILE A 90 12.63 4.35 7.64
N LYS A 91 13.27 3.99 8.75
CA LYS A 91 14.36 4.78 9.31
C LYS A 91 15.52 4.85 8.32
N ALA A 92 16.24 5.98 8.33
CA ALA A 92 17.37 6.20 7.44
C ALA A 92 18.46 5.10 7.52
N THR A 93 18.67 4.53 8.70
CA THR A 93 19.62 3.40 8.92
C THR A 93 19.21 2.12 8.20
N ASP A 94 17.90 1.94 7.98
CA ASP A 94 17.33 0.69 7.48
C ASP A 94 16.95 0.80 6.00
N LYS A 95 16.97 2.01 5.41
CA LYS A 95 16.70 2.26 3.99
C LYS A 95 17.58 1.43 3.06
N ALA A 96 18.88 1.32 3.37
CA ALA A 96 19.79 0.50 2.57
C ALA A 96 19.38 -0.98 2.58
N ARG A 97 18.90 -1.48 3.73
CA ARG A 97 18.38 -2.85 3.87
C ARG A 97 17.08 -3.01 3.09
N PHE A 98 16.16 -2.05 3.22
CA PHE A 98 14.91 -2.03 2.46
C PHE A 98 15.15 -2.08 0.95
N PHE A 99 16.09 -1.29 0.43
CA PHE A 99 16.41 -1.30 -1.00
C PHE A 99 17.00 -2.63 -1.45
N ALA A 100 17.92 -3.19 -0.67
CA ALA A 100 18.53 -4.49 -0.97
C ALA A 100 17.49 -5.63 -0.96
N VAL A 101 16.61 -5.66 0.04
CA VAL A 101 15.54 -6.66 0.16
C VAL A 101 14.52 -6.52 -0.96
N SER A 102 14.10 -5.30 -1.28
CA SER A 102 13.15 -5.04 -2.35
C SER A 102 13.71 -5.43 -3.72
N LYS A 103 15.00 -5.18 -3.97
CA LYS A 103 15.71 -5.65 -5.16
C LYS A 103 15.79 -7.17 -5.23
N ALA A 104 16.24 -7.81 -4.15
CA ALA A 104 16.43 -9.25 -4.10
C ALA A 104 15.13 -10.02 -4.36
N ASN A 105 13.99 -9.45 -3.98
CA ASN A 105 12.66 -10.06 -4.12
C ASN A 105 11.81 -9.37 -5.20
N PHE A 106 12.43 -8.59 -6.10
CA PHE A 106 11.71 -7.83 -7.12
C PHE A 106 10.79 -8.73 -7.97
N ALA A 107 11.25 -9.93 -8.33
CA ALA A 107 10.48 -10.90 -9.11
C ALA A 107 9.25 -11.45 -8.36
N GLU A 108 9.26 -11.45 -7.03
CA GLU A 108 8.10 -11.79 -6.19
C GLU A 108 7.14 -10.60 -6.13
N ILE A 109 7.67 -9.41 -5.83
CA ILE A 109 6.91 -8.16 -5.63
C ILE A 109 6.17 -7.72 -6.90
N TYR A 110 6.85 -7.73 -8.06
CA TYR A 110 6.27 -7.38 -9.37
C TYR A 110 5.98 -8.61 -10.24
N SER A 111 5.68 -9.75 -9.61
CA SER A 111 5.36 -10.97 -10.35
C SER A 111 4.11 -10.80 -11.22
N SER A 112 3.97 -11.65 -12.25
CA SER A 112 2.79 -11.68 -13.10
C SER A 112 1.49 -12.03 -12.36
N LYS A 113 1.58 -12.51 -11.10
CA LYS A 113 0.42 -12.80 -10.23
C LYS A 113 -0.12 -11.54 -9.55
N ASN A 114 0.69 -10.50 -9.39
CA ASN A 114 0.32 -9.24 -8.76
C ASN A 114 -0.21 -8.29 -9.84
N LYS A 115 -1.54 -8.29 -10.03
CA LYS A 115 -2.23 -7.55 -11.11
C LYS A 115 -2.55 -6.10 -10.75
N ASN A 116 -2.44 -5.73 -9.47
CA ASN A 116 -2.76 -4.39 -9.01
C ASN A 116 -1.83 -3.95 -7.87
N THR A 117 -1.86 -2.64 -7.59
CA THR A 117 -1.01 -1.97 -6.60
C THR A 117 -1.15 -2.55 -5.19
N LEU A 118 -2.36 -2.97 -4.79
CA LEU A 118 -2.56 -3.56 -3.46
C LEU A 118 -1.85 -4.90 -3.34
N GLN A 119 -1.88 -5.73 -4.39
CA GLN A 119 -1.15 -7.02 -4.41
C GLN A 119 0.37 -6.81 -4.42
N VAL A 120 0.87 -5.78 -5.12
CA VAL A 120 2.29 -5.41 -5.08
C VAL A 120 2.71 -5.01 -3.66
N LEU A 121 1.93 -4.17 -3.00
CA LEU A 121 2.20 -3.72 -1.62
C LEU A 121 2.05 -4.85 -0.59
N ASP A 122 1.10 -5.75 -0.77
CA ASP A 122 0.96 -6.95 0.06
C ASP A 122 2.19 -7.86 -0.09
N SER A 123 2.63 -8.11 -1.33
CA SER A 123 3.84 -8.88 -1.60
C SER A 123 5.10 -8.22 -1.03
N LEU A 124 5.21 -6.89 -1.11
CA LEU A 124 6.31 -6.14 -0.50
C LEU A 124 6.31 -6.29 1.02
N GLN A 125 5.16 -6.15 1.68
CA GLN A 125 5.04 -6.35 3.12
C GLN A 125 5.36 -7.78 3.54
N SER A 126 4.92 -8.78 2.78
CA SER A 126 5.26 -10.20 3.01
C SER A 126 6.77 -10.44 2.97
N VAL A 127 7.45 -9.83 1.99
CA VAL A 127 8.92 -9.88 1.91
C VAL A 127 9.58 -9.18 3.09
N MET A 128 9.09 -8.00 3.49
CA MET A 128 9.62 -7.26 4.65
C MET A 128 9.40 -8.01 5.97
N ALA A 129 8.27 -8.70 6.13
CA ALA A 129 7.97 -9.54 7.30
C ALA A 129 8.93 -10.73 7.46
N LYS A 130 9.54 -11.19 6.35
CA LYS A 130 10.56 -12.25 6.38
C LYS A 130 11.96 -11.74 6.76
N ASP A 131 12.18 -10.42 6.75
CA ASP A 131 13.46 -9.81 7.13
C ASP A 131 13.46 -9.36 8.59
N ALA A 132 14.51 -9.75 9.33
CA ALA A 132 14.61 -9.51 10.77
C ALA A 132 14.63 -8.03 11.16
N VAL A 133 15.07 -7.13 10.27
CA VAL A 133 15.10 -5.69 10.52
C VAL A 133 13.81 -5.04 10.02
N LEU A 134 13.36 -5.42 8.82
CA LEU A 134 12.23 -4.77 8.17
C LEU A 134 10.86 -5.20 8.73
N THR A 135 10.80 -6.32 9.46
CA THR A 135 9.57 -6.76 10.15
C THR A 135 9.04 -5.74 11.16
N ALA A 136 9.85 -4.78 11.62
CA ALA A 136 9.42 -3.70 12.51
C ALA A 136 8.53 -2.65 11.83
N TYR A 137 8.43 -2.69 10.49
CA TYR A 137 7.69 -1.73 9.66
C TYR A 137 6.45 -2.34 8.99
N VAL A 138 5.99 -3.51 9.42
CA VAL A 138 4.83 -4.22 8.84
C VAL A 138 3.88 -4.72 9.91
#